data_AF-A0A2S9SMS5-F1
#
_entry.id   AF-A0A2S9SMS5-F1
#
_cell.length_a   1.000
_cell.length_b   1.000
_cell.length_c   1.000
_cell.angle_alpha   90.00
_cell.angle_beta   90.00
_cell.angle_gamma   90.00
#
_symmetry.space_group_name_H-M   'P 1'
#
loop_
_entity.id
_entity.type
_entity.pdbx_description
1 polymer ?
#
loop_
_entity_poly.entity_id
_entity_poly.type
_entity_poly.pdbx_seq_one_letter_code
_entity_poly.pdbx_strand_id
1 'polypeptide(L)'
;MNGKKVLITGGFGNLGSYIVKHLLNMNYEVTILTRREKYKFENLKYKVVECDITNLEELKLKLNYDFDFCVHCASFNEFFLENYPKKALEINTLGTRNLLEVLSLKDFKNFIYFSTFHVYGLNSGFIDEMTVANPKNDYASTHLFAEYYVKQFGYTHNLRYTILRLTNSYGCPIYKDTDKWYLVLNDLVKMAFEKNKIVLNSNGKAKRDFIYMGDVANIVDKLLKVETTN
;
A
#
# COMPACT_ATOMS: atom_id res chain seq x y z
N MET A 1 -7.49 -4.18 -27.46
CA MET A 1 -6.49 -4.65 -26.47
C MET A 1 -7.26 -4.87 -25.18
N ASN A 2 -7.46 -6.12 -24.75
CA ASN A 2 -8.10 -6.42 -23.46
C ASN A 2 -6.98 -6.55 -22.42
N GLY A 3 -6.45 -5.42 -21.96
CA GLY A 3 -5.49 -5.43 -20.85
C GLY A 3 -6.22 -5.82 -19.57
N LYS A 4 -5.53 -6.53 -18.66
CA LYS A 4 -6.05 -6.77 -17.31
C LYS A 4 -6.27 -5.42 -16.62
N LYS A 5 -7.45 -5.19 -16.05
CA LYS A 5 -7.83 -3.93 -15.40
C LYS A 5 -7.46 -3.95 -13.93
N VAL A 6 -6.66 -2.99 -13.49
CA VAL A 6 -6.14 -2.92 -12.11
C VAL A 6 -6.52 -1.59 -11.47
N LEU A 7 -7.26 -1.66 -10.37
CA LEU A 7 -7.46 -0.54 -9.46
C LEU A 7 -6.28 -0.44 -8.50
N ILE A 8 -5.69 0.74 -8.34
CA ILE A 8 -4.61 0.97 -7.38
C ILE A 8 -4.98 2.14 -6.48
N THR A 9 -5.20 1.88 -5.19
CA THR A 9 -5.40 2.97 -4.22
C THR A 9 -4.06 3.50 -3.77
N GLY A 10 -3.94 4.83 -3.58
CA GLY A 10 -2.66 5.43 -3.18
C GLY A 10 -1.57 5.29 -4.25
N GLY A 11 -1.94 5.18 -5.53
CA GLY A 11 -1.01 5.00 -6.65
C GLY A 11 -0.03 6.16 -6.88
N PHE A 12 -0.26 7.33 -6.28
CA PHE A 12 0.68 8.45 -6.26
C PHE A 12 1.61 8.47 -5.04
N GLY A 13 1.47 7.51 -4.12
CA GLY A 13 2.32 7.36 -2.95
C GLY A 13 3.69 6.75 -3.28
N ASN A 14 4.54 6.60 -2.27
CA ASN A 14 5.92 6.13 -2.44
C ASN A 14 5.98 4.74 -3.10
N LEU A 15 5.36 3.73 -2.48
CA LEU A 15 5.28 2.38 -3.04
C LEU A 15 4.29 2.28 -4.22
N GLY A 16 3.12 2.90 -4.07
CA GLY A 16 2.06 2.85 -5.09
C GLY A 16 2.53 3.33 -6.46
N SER A 17 3.38 4.36 -6.51
CA SER A 17 3.90 4.89 -7.78
C SER A 17 4.87 3.95 -8.49
N TYR A 18 5.67 3.19 -7.74
CA TYR A 18 6.50 2.11 -8.29
C TYR A 18 5.63 1.02 -8.93
N ILE A 19 4.57 0.60 -8.23
CA ILE A 19 3.65 -0.42 -8.72
C ILE A 19 2.91 0.07 -9.96
N VAL A 20 2.36 1.30 -9.94
CA VAL A 20 1.69 1.91 -11.10
C VAL A 20 2.62 1.94 -12.31
N LYS A 21 3.84 2.49 -12.15
CA LYS A 21 4.81 2.60 -13.25
C LYS A 21 5.18 1.23 -13.82
N HIS A 22 5.40 0.25 -12.96
CA HIS A 22 5.70 -1.13 -13.38
C HIS A 22 4.55 -1.73 -14.18
N LEU A 23 3.32 -1.68 -13.67
CA LEU A 23 2.15 -2.28 -14.32
C LEU A 23 1.79 -1.58 -15.64
N LEU A 24 1.96 -0.26 -15.74
CA LEU A 24 1.78 0.47 -16.99
C LEU A 24 2.78 0.01 -18.06
N ASN A 25 4.06 -0.21 -17.70
CA ASN A 25 5.06 -0.75 -18.62
C ASN A 25 4.77 -2.21 -19.03
N MET A 26 4.02 -2.95 -18.22
CA MET A 26 3.56 -4.31 -18.51
C MET A 26 2.21 -4.35 -19.26
N ASN A 27 1.72 -3.21 -19.77
CA ASN A 27 0.48 -3.07 -20.54
C ASN A 27 -0.81 -3.40 -19.77
N TYR A 28 -0.83 -3.21 -18.45
CA TYR A 28 -2.08 -3.26 -17.68
C TYR A 28 -2.90 -1.98 -17.86
N GLU A 29 -4.23 -2.10 -17.79
CA GLU A 29 -5.13 -0.96 -17.74
C GLU A 29 -5.25 -0.49 -16.29
N VAL A 30 -4.46 0.52 -15.92
CA VAL A 30 -4.39 1.02 -14.53
C VAL A 30 -5.37 2.17 -14.31
N THR A 31 -6.18 2.05 -13.25
CA THR A 31 -6.90 3.16 -12.64
C THR A 31 -6.34 3.44 -11.26
N ILE A 32 -5.97 4.69 -11.00
CA ILE A 32 -5.53 5.15 -9.69
C ILE A 32 -6.71 5.75 -8.94
N LEU A 33 -6.97 5.27 -7.73
CA LEU A 33 -7.88 5.91 -6.78
C LEU A 33 -7.09 6.72 -5.75
N THR A 34 -7.38 8.01 -5.68
CA THR A 34 -6.69 8.98 -4.83
C THR A 34 -7.65 10.06 -4.36
N ARG A 35 -7.35 10.75 -3.26
CA ARG A 35 -8.13 11.93 -2.84
C ARG A 35 -7.93 13.13 -3.78
N ARG A 36 -6.76 13.20 -4.41
CA ARG A 36 -6.33 14.27 -5.30
C ARG A 36 -5.23 13.78 -6.22
N GLU A 37 -5.28 14.17 -7.49
CA GLU A 37 -4.17 14.01 -8.43
C GLU A 37 -3.09 15.08 -8.13
N LYS A 38 -2.12 14.72 -7.27
CA LYS A 38 -0.97 15.59 -6.97
C LYS A 38 0.11 15.51 -8.06
N TYR A 39 0.28 14.33 -8.66
CA TYR A 39 1.37 14.02 -9.57
C TYR A 39 0.85 13.43 -10.87
N LYS A 40 1.73 13.33 -11.87
CA LYS A 40 1.44 12.70 -13.16
C LYS A 40 2.54 11.72 -13.56
N PHE A 41 2.16 10.68 -14.29
CA PHE A 41 3.11 9.82 -14.99
C PHE A 41 3.22 10.29 -16.44
N GLU A 42 4.32 10.95 -16.78
CA GLU A 42 4.55 11.46 -18.14
C GLU A 42 4.60 10.32 -19.16
N ASN A 43 3.98 10.53 -20.32
CA ASN A 43 3.96 9.60 -21.45
C ASN A 43 3.33 8.21 -21.17
N LEU A 44 2.63 8.04 -20.05
CA LEU A 44 1.91 6.81 -19.72
C LEU A 44 0.40 7.08 -19.66
N LYS A 45 -0.39 6.13 -20.17
CA LYS A 45 -1.87 6.22 -20.16
C LYS A 45 -2.42 5.49 -18.95
N TYR A 46 -3.14 6.21 -18.09
CA TYR A 46 -3.82 5.67 -16.92
C TYR A 46 -5.12 6.46 -16.69
N LYS A 47 -6.02 5.91 -15.86
CA LYS A 47 -7.23 6.60 -15.40
C LYS A 47 -7.03 7.07 -13.96
N VAL A 48 -7.71 8.15 -13.59
CA VAL A 48 -7.76 8.62 -12.20
C VAL A 48 -9.21 8.70 -11.75
N VAL A 49 -9.47 8.17 -10.56
CA VAL A 49 -10.69 8.41 -9.80
C VAL A 49 -10.30 9.20 -8.57
N GLU A 50 -10.70 10.46 -8.54
CA GLU A 50 -10.58 11.26 -7.32
C GLU A 50 -11.72 10.90 -6.37
N CYS A 51 -11.42 10.26 -5.24
CA CYS A 51 -12.35 9.84 -4.19
C CYS A 51 -11.58 9.58 -2.90
N ASP A 52 -12.15 9.93 -1.75
CA ASP A 52 -11.64 9.50 -0.45
C ASP A 52 -12.17 8.11 -0.11
N ILE A 53 -11.29 7.19 0.30
CA ILE A 53 -11.70 5.84 0.71
C ILE A 53 -12.57 5.83 1.97
N THR A 54 -12.53 6.90 2.76
CA THR A 54 -13.40 7.06 3.93
C THR A 54 -14.85 7.41 3.54
N ASN A 55 -15.10 7.84 2.29
CA ASN A 55 -16.41 8.20 1.78
C ASN A 55 -17.05 7.04 1.01
N LEU A 56 -17.80 6.18 1.70
CA LEU A 56 -18.43 5.00 1.14
C LEU A 56 -19.39 5.32 -0.02
N GLU A 57 -20.23 6.35 0.12
CA GLU A 57 -21.24 6.67 -0.90
C GLU A 57 -20.59 7.21 -2.18
N GLU A 58 -19.53 7.98 -2.05
CA GLU A 58 -18.74 8.44 -3.19
C GLU A 58 -17.98 7.28 -3.86
N LEU A 59 -17.45 6.32 -3.09
CA LEU A 59 -16.86 5.11 -3.65
C LEU A 59 -17.88 4.30 -4.46
N LYS A 60 -19.09 4.10 -3.94
CA LYS A 60 -20.19 3.41 -4.65
C LYS A 60 -20.53 4.10 -5.97
N LEU A 61 -20.57 5.43 -5.97
CA LEU A 61 -20.87 6.23 -7.16
C LEU A 61 -19.73 6.19 -8.21
N LYS A 62 -18.48 6.36 -7.77
CA LYS A 62 -17.32 6.57 -8.65
C LYS A 62 -16.64 5.29 -9.12
N LEU A 63 -16.73 4.21 -8.35
CA LEU A 63 -16.26 2.89 -8.76
C LEU A 63 -17.41 2.12 -9.42
N ASN A 64 -17.93 2.62 -10.54
CA ASN A 64 -19.09 2.02 -11.24
C ASN A 64 -18.70 1.15 -12.46
N TYR A 65 -17.44 0.75 -12.58
CA TYR A 65 -16.95 -0.13 -13.64
C TYR A 65 -16.12 -1.28 -13.07
N ASP A 66 -15.91 -2.31 -13.88
CA ASP A 66 -15.28 -3.55 -13.45
C ASP A 66 -13.75 -3.47 -13.49
N PHE A 67 -13.14 -4.16 -12.54
CA PHE A 67 -11.70 -4.38 -12.47
C PHE A 67 -11.44 -5.86 -12.24
N ASP A 68 -10.35 -6.36 -12.79
CA ASP A 68 -9.90 -7.72 -12.48
C ASP A 68 -9.22 -7.78 -11.11
N PHE A 69 -8.49 -6.72 -10.73
CA PHE A 69 -7.63 -6.70 -9.56
C PHE A 69 -7.61 -5.35 -8.84
N CYS A 70 -7.30 -5.37 -7.54
CA CYS A 70 -7.12 -4.19 -6.69
C CYS A 70 -5.82 -4.36 -5.94
N VAL A 71 -4.97 -3.36 -6.04
CA VAL A 71 -3.76 -3.23 -5.24
C VAL A 71 -3.97 -2.07 -4.28
N HIS A 72 -4.26 -2.39 -3.03
CA HIS A 72 -4.59 -1.40 -2.02
C HIS A 72 -3.33 -0.91 -1.30
N CYS A 73 -2.80 0.24 -1.73
CA CYS A 73 -1.63 0.89 -1.12
C CYS A 73 -1.98 2.17 -0.33
N ALA A 74 -3.24 2.61 -0.34
CA ALA A 74 -3.65 3.77 0.44
C ALA A 74 -3.54 3.47 1.94
N SER A 75 -2.70 4.23 2.63
CA SER A 75 -2.49 4.13 4.07
C SER A 75 -1.96 5.46 4.60
N PHE A 76 -2.28 5.77 5.84
CA PHE A 76 -1.87 6.95 6.59
C PHE A 76 -0.89 6.55 7.70
N ASN A 77 0.32 7.08 7.64
CA ASN A 77 1.42 6.78 8.56
C ASN A 77 2.20 8.03 8.99
N GLU A 78 1.48 9.11 9.30
CA GLU A 78 2.07 10.40 9.72
C GLU A 78 1.92 10.56 11.23
N PHE A 79 2.64 9.74 11.99
CA PHE A 79 2.55 9.64 13.46
C PHE A 79 2.86 10.94 14.21
N PHE A 80 3.49 11.90 13.53
CA PHE A 80 3.85 13.22 14.05
C PHE A 80 2.73 14.25 13.95
N LEU A 81 1.60 13.92 13.29
CA LEU A 81 0.47 14.84 13.17
C LEU A 81 -0.52 14.72 14.34
N GLU A 82 -1.16 15.84 14.66
CA GLU A 82 -2.29 15.85 15.59
C GLU A 82 -3.44 14.96 15.08
N ASN A 83 -4.12 14.31 16.02
CA ASN A 83 -5.20 13.35 15.77
C ASN A 83 -4.81 12.15 14.89
N TYR A 84 -3.51 11.83 14.83
CA TYR A 84 -2.99 10.70 14.07
C TYR A 84 -3.73 9.38 14.34
N PRO A 85 -3.99 8.93 15.58
CA PRO A 85 -4.62 7.64 15.83
C PRO A 85 -6.01 7.54 15.22
N LYS A 86 -6.82 8.59 15.36
CA LYS A 86 -8.17 8.68 14.79
C LYS A 86 -8.12 8.63 13.27
N LYS A 87 -7.26 9.45 12.64
CA LYS A 87 -7.11 9.47 11.18
C LYS A 87 -6.59 8.14 10.63
N ALA A 88 -5.66 7.50 11.32
CA ALA A 88 -5.14 6.19 10.95
C ALA A 88 -6.25 5.12 11.00
N LEU A 89 -7.11 5.14 12.02
CA LEU A 89 -8.26 4.24 12.13
C LEU A 89 -9.29 4.49 11.01
N GLU A 90 -9.63 5.75 10.77
CA GLU A 90 -10.58 6.12 9.72
C GLU A 90 -10.06 5.71 8.34
N ILE A 91 -8.80 5.99 8.02
CA ILE A 91 -8.25 5.76 6.67
C ILE A 91 -7.86 4.29 6.50
N ASN A 92 -7.00 3.75 7.37
CA ASN A 92 -6.41 2.43 7.17
C ASN A 92 -7.41 1.31 7.45
N THR A 93 -8.29 1.49 8.44
CA THR A 93 -9.25 0.45 8.85
C THR A 93 -10.59 0.64 8.17
N LEU A 94 -11.28 1.76 8.46
CA LEU A 94 -12.61 2.01 7.90
C LEU A 94 -12.55 2.21 6.38
N GLY A 95 -11.57 2.95 5.86
CA GLY A 95 -11.38 3.14 4.43
C GLY A 95 -11.12 1.83 3.68
N THR A 96 -10.34 0.92 4.25
CA THR A 96 -10.16 -0.43 3.69
C THR A 96 -11.48 -1.21 3.68
N ARG A 97 -12.24 -1.17 4.78
CA ARG A 97 -13.56 -1.83 4.86
C ARG A 97 -14.54 -1.27 3.83
N ASN A 98 -14.60 0.04 3.65
CA ASN A 98 -15.47 0.68 2.66
C ASN A 98 -15.11 0.23 1.23
N LEU A 99 -13.82 0.17 0.92
CA LEU A 99 -13.37 -0.31 -0.38
C LEU A 99 -13.75 -1.78 -0.60
N LEU A 100 -13.58 -2.64 0.42
CA LEU A 100 -14.02 -4.03 0.37
C LEU A 100 -15.53 -4.14 0.16
N GLU A 101 -16.33 -3.30 0.82
CA GLU A 101 -17.79 -3.29 0.65
C GLU A 101 -18.19 -2.98 -0.80
N VAL A 102 -17.51 -2.05 -1.47
CA VAL A 102 -17.81 -1.70 -2.87
C VAL A 102 -17.28 -2.76 -3.84
N LEU A 103 -16.10 -3.32 -3.60
CA LEU A 103 -15.46 -4.27 -4.53
C LEU A 103 -15.96 -5.71 -4.37
N SER A 104 -16.41 -6.11 -3.19
CA SER A 104 -16.93 -7.48 -2.94
C SER A 104 -18.25 -7.77 -3.65
N LEU A 105 -18.96 -6.73 -4.10
CA LEU A 105 -20.17 -6.86 -4.92
C LEU A 105 -19.86 -7.09 -6.40
N LYS A 106 -18.58 -7.20 -6.77
CA LYS A 106 -18.10 -7.35 -8.14
C LYS A 106 -17.30 -8.62 -8.29
N ASP A 107 -17.23 -9.14 -9.52
CA ASP A 107 -16.34 -10.24 -9.84
C ASP A 107 -14.88 -9.78 -9.79
N PHE A 108 -14.17 -10.23 -8.77
CA PHE A 108 -12.81 -9.82 -8.47
C PHE A 108 -11.87 -11.02 -8.42
N LYS A 109 -10.74 -10.95 -9.15
CA LYS A 109 -9.77 -12.05 -9.18
C LYS A 109 -8.85 -12.02 -7.97
N ASN A 110 -8.41 -10.85 -7.53
CA ASN A 110 -7.59 -10.73 -6.33
C ASN A 110 -7.59 -9.31 -5.74
N PHE A 111 -7.86 -9.21 -4.44
CA PHE A 111 -7.63 -8.02 -3.63
C PHE A 111 -6.29 -8.13 -2.88
N ILE A 112 -5.27 -7.41 -3.36
CA ILE A 112 -3.95 -7.37 -2.74
C ILE A 112 -3.91 -6.22 -1.74
N TYR A 113 -3.77 -6.56 -0.45
CA TYR A 113 -3.67 -5.63 0.65
C TYR A 113 -2.25 -5.53 1.18
N PHE A 114 -1.71 -4.30 1.27
CA PHE A 114 -0.43 -4.04 1.93
C PHE A 114 -0.63 -3.80 3.41
N SER A 115 -0.36 -4.85 4.20
CA SER A 115 -0.14 -4.75 5.63
C SER A 115 1.33 -4.43 5.93
N THR A 116 1.74 -4.58 7.18
CA THR A 116 3.07 -4.21 7.65
C THR A 116 3.64 -5.26 8.60
N PHE A 117 4.96 -5.46 8.59
CA PHE A 117 5.62 -6.29 9.60
C PHE A 117 5.44 -5.74 11.04
N HIS A 118 5.07 -4.48 11.21
CA HIS A 118 4.81 -3.90 12.54
C HIS A 118 3.67 -4.59 13.30
N VAL A 119 2.80 -5.35 12.61
CA VAL A 119 1.73 -6.14 13.25
C VAL A 119 2.28 -7.20 14.22
N TYR A 120 3.52 -7.67 14.02
CA TYR A 120 4.16 -8.63 14.92
C TYR A 120 4.64 -8.00 16.23
N GLY A 121 4.75 -6.68 16.30
CA GLY A 121 5.26 -5.98 17.47
C GLY A 121 6.71 -6.29 17.80
N LEU A 122 7.03 -6.32 19.10
CA LEU A 122 8.34 -6.73 19.59
C LEU A 122 8.41 -8.26 19.62
N ASN A 123 9.09 -8.83 18.64
CA ASN A 123 9.31 -10.26 18.53
C ASN A 123 10.80 -10.55 18.22
N SER A 124 11.26 -11.76 18.52
CA SER A 124 12.66 -12.16 18.38
C SER A 124 12.77 -13.56 17.79
N GLY A 125 13.83 -13.80 17.01
CA GLY A 125 14.02 -15.08 16.32
C GLY A 125 13.53 -15.01 14.87
N PHE A 126 13.14 -16.17 14.34
CA PHE A 126 12.54 -16.27 13.00
C PHE A 126 11.07 -15.86 13.08
N ILE A 127 10.66 -14.90 12.25
CA ILE A 127 9.30 -14.39 12.17
C ILE A 127 8.74 -14.78 10.80
N ASP A 128 7.56 -15.38 10.81
CA ASP A 128 6.81 -15.78 9.62
C ASP A 128 5.34 -15.32 9.71
N GLU A 129 4.53 -15.65 8.71
CA GLU A 129 3.11 -15.31 8.66
C GLU A 129 2.27 -15.97 9.77
N MET A 130 2.76 -17.08 10.32
CA MET A 130 2.13 -17.83 11.42
C MET A 130 2.44 -17.25 12.80
N THR A 131 3.44 -16.38 12.90
CA THR A 131 3.80 -15.70 14.12
C THR A 131 2.65 -14.82 14.62
N VAL A 132 2.35 -14.90 15.92
CA VAL A 132 1.23 -14.17 16.54
C VAL A 132 1.42 -12.67 16.40
N ALA A 133 0.40 -11.99 15.86
CA ALA A 133 0.38 -10.54 15.78
C ALA A 133 0.15 -9.91 17.17
N ASN A 134 0.99 -8.94 17.52
CA ASN A 134 0.97 -8.24 18.82
C ASN A 134 1.35 -6.76 18.62
N PRO A 135 0.55 -5.98 17.88
CA PRO A 135 0.90 -4.61 17.50
C PRO A 135 1.13 -3.73 18.72
N LYS A 136 2.10 -2.81 18.61
CA LYS A 136 2.53 -1.92 19.71
C LYS A 136 2.30 -0.43 19.45
N ASN A 137 1.63 -0.09 18.36
CA ASN A 137 1.30 1.28 17.99
C ASN A 137 0.04 1.31 17.12
N ASP A 138 -0.56 2.49 16.97
CA ASP A 138 -1.82 2.66 16.23
C ASP A 138 -1.68 2.24 14.76
N TYR A 139 -0.55 2.55 14.11
CA TYR A 139 -0.29 2.13 12.72
C TYR A 139 -0.48 0.63 12.54
N ALA A 140 0.23 -0.16 13.35
CA ALA A 140 0.20 -1.61 13.31
C ALA A 140 -1.19 -2.16 13.67
N SER A 141 -1.84 -1.59 14.69
CA SER A 141 -3.19 -1.98 15.09
C SER A 141 -4.20 -1.77 13.97
N THR A 142 -4.15 -0.61 13.30
CA THR A 142 -5.08 -0.26 12.22
C THR A 142 -4.90 -1.19 11.00
N HIS A 143 -3.66 -1.56 10.69
CA HIS A 143 -3.37 -2.52 9.62
C HIS A 143 -3.86 -3.94 9.99
N LEU A 144 -3.68 -4.38 11.24
CA LEU A 144 -4.20 -5.67 11.70
C LEU A 144 -5.74 -5.72 11.68
N PHE A 145 -6.43 -4.64 12.05
CA PHE A 145 -7.89 -4.55 11.92
C PHE A 145 -8.36 -4.65 10.46
N ALA A 146 -7.64 -4.00 9.54
CA ALA A 146 -7.91 -4.14 8.12
C ALA A 146 -7.62 -5.56 7.60
N GLU A 147 -6.59 -6.26 8.09
CA GLU A 147 -6.38 -7.69 7.78
C GLU A 147 -7.61 -8.53 8.19
N TYR A 148 -8.19 -8.27 9.36
CA TYR A 148 -9.41 -8.97 9.78
C TYR A 148 -10.59 -8.72 8.84
N TYR A 149 -10.79 -7.49 8.38
CA TYR A 149 -11.83 -7.21 7.39
C TYR A 149 -11.56 -7.90 6.06
N VAL A 150 -10.34 -7.87 5.54
CA VAL A 150 -9.98 -8.58 4.30
C VAL A 150 -10.31 -10.07 4.41
N LYS A 151 -9.90 -10.71 5.50
CA LYS A 151 -10.21 -12.14 5.77
C LYS A 151 -11.70 -12.39 5.92
N GLN A 152 -12.42 -11.53 6.64
CA GLN A 152 -13.86 -11.63 6.84
C GLN A 152 -14.62 -11.53 5.52
N PHE A 153 -14.25 -10.59 4.63
CA PHE A 153 -14.85 -10.46 3.30
C PHE A 153 -14.49 -11.64 2.40
N GLY A 154 -13.28 -12.19 2.53
CA GLY A 154 -12.92 -13.45 1.88
C GLY A 154 -13.85 -14.60 2.27
N TYR A 155 -14.18 -14.72 3.57
CA TYR A 155 -15.10 -15.74 4.07
C TYR A 155 -16.57 -15.48 3.68
N THR A 156 -17.04 -14.24 3.80
CA THR A 156 -18.47 -13.91 3.66
C THR A 156 -18.91 -13.62 2.22
N HIS A 157 -17.99 -13.18 1.34
CA HIS A 157 -18.28 -12.78 -0.03
C HIS A 157 -17.47 -13.57 -1.07
N ASN A 158 -16.75 -14.63 -0.65
CA ASN A 158 -15.85 -15.41 -1.51
C ASN A 158 -14.81 -14.53 -2.24
N LEU A 159 -14.42 -13.41 -1.62
CA LEU A 159 -13.43 -12.50 -2.18
C LEU A 159 -12.06 -13.17 -2.14
N ARG A 160 -11.42 -13.32 -3.29
CA ARG A 160 -10.02 -13.76 -3.36
C ARG A 160 -9.10 -12.61 -2.93
N TYR A 161 -8.16 -12.87 -2.03
CA TYR A 161 -7.28 -11.84 -1.49
C TYR A 161 -5.84 -12.31 -1.27
N THR A 162 -4.95 -11.34 -1.09
CA THR A 162 -3.57 -11.58 -0.66
C THR A 162 -3.17 -10.48 0.33
N ILE A 163 -2.67 -10.86 1.50
CA ILE A 163 -2.16 -9.91 2.50
C ILE A 163 -0.64 -9.95 2.46
N LEU A 164 -0.02 -8.83 2.15
CA LEU A 164 1.44 -8.68 2.15
C LEU A 164 1.87 -7.89 3.39
N ARG A 165 2.49 -8.55 4.36
CA ARG A 165 3.07 -7.88 5.54
C ARG A 165 4.45 -7.33 5.19
N LEU A 166 4.46 -6.17 4.55
CA LEU A 166 5.68 -5.60 3.98
C LEU A 166 6.65 -5.13 5.07
N THR A 167 7.93 -5.43 4.87
CA THR A 167 9.04 -4.91 5.68
C THR A 167 9.48 -3.52 5.22
N ASN A 168 10.64 -3.04 5.66
CA ASN A 168 11.13 -1.69 5.39
C ASN A 168 11.46 -1.51 3.90
N SER A 169 10.45 -1.13 3.10
CA SER A 169 10.65 -0.90 1.68
C SER A 169 11.48 0.36 1.41
N TYR A 170 12.35 0.30 0.40
CA TYR A 170 13.23 1.41 0.04
C TYR A 170 13.36 1.59 -1.48
N GLY A 171 13.84 2.77 -1.87
CA GLY A 171 14.04 3.14 -3.27
C GLY A 171 13.93 4.65 -3.43
N CYS A 172 14.56 5.17 -4.49
CA CYS A 172 14.50 6.59 -4.82
C CYS A 172 13.03 6.98 -5.10
N PRO A 173 12.46 7.97 -4.40
CA PRO A 173 11.10 8.40 -4.69
C PRO A 173 10.95 8.82 -6.16
N ILE A 174 9.85 8.45 -6.81
CA ILE A 174 9.60 8.84 -8.21
C ILE A 174 9.42 10.36 -8.33
N TYR A 175 8.86 11.00 -7.31
CA TYR A 175 8.59 12.44 -7.28
C TYR A 175 9.57 13.14 -6.34
N LYS A 176 10.25 14.19 -6.85
CA LYS A 176 11.29 14.92 -6.11
C LYS A 176 10.73 15.68 -4.89
N ASP A 177 9.52 16.22 -4.99
CA ASP A 177 8.83 16.99 -3.95
C ASP A 177 8.05 16.10 -2.95
N THR A 178 8.36 14.81 -2.91
CA THR A 178 7.82 13.92 -1.88
C THR A 178 8.26 14.36 -0.48
N ASP A 179 7.43 14.06 0.52
CA ASP A 179 7.77 14.18 1.93
C ASP A 179 8.61 13.00 2.42
N LYS A 180 8.77 11.91 1.65
CA LYS A 180 9.42 10.65 2.10
C LYS A 180 10.95 10.65 2.09
N TRP A 181 11.57 11.81 1.99
CA TRP A 181 13.03 11.96 2.15
C TRP A 181 13.51 11.69 3.58
N TYR A 182 12.62 11.74 4.59
CA TYR A 182 12.97 11.41 5.98
C TYR A 182 13.20 9.91 6.23
N LEU A 183 12.83 9.03 5.29
CA LEU A 183 13.03 7.59 5.45
C LEU A 183 14.53 7.29 5.48
N VAL A 184 14.96 6.41 6.40
CA VAL A 184 16.38 6.25 6.77
C VAL A 184 17.34 6.14 5.59
N LEU A 185 17.08 5.29 4.59
CA LEU A 185 17.99 5.15 3.45
C LEU A 185 17.99 6.39 2.54
N ASN A 186 16.84 7.06 2.37
CA ASN A 186 16.75 8.30 1.60
C ASN A 186 17.46 9.45 2.32
N ASP A 187 17.29 9.55 3.64
CA ASP A 187 17.92 10.57 4.47
C ASP A 187 19.44 10.42 4.48
N LEU A 188 19.95 9.19 4.62
CA LEU A 188 21.39 8.90 4.56
C LEU A 188 22.02 9.33 3.24
N VAL A 189 21.38 8.99 2.11
CA VAL A 189 21.86 9.36 0.77
C VAL A 189 21.78 10.88 0.56
N LYS A 190 20.67 11.50 0.99
CA LYS A 190 20.48 12.95 0.89
C LYS A 190 21.54 13.71 1.69
N MET A 191 21.82 13.30 2.93
CA MET A 191 22.87 13.89 3.76
C MET A 191 24.25 13.74 3.15
N ALA A 192 24.58 12.55 2.64
CA ALA A 192 25.85 12.31 1.97
C ALA A 192 26.03 13.25 0.77
N PHE A 193 24.98 13.45 -0.02
CA PHE A 193 25.01 14.32 -1.20
C PHE A 193 25.04 15.82 -0.86
N GLU A 194 24.14 16.29 0.02
CA GLU A 194 24.00 17.74 0.30
C GLU A 194 25.05 18.27 1.28
N LYS A 195 25.46 17.44 2.25
CA LYS A 195 26.30 17.87 3.38
C LYS A 195 27.69 17.23 3.39
N ASN A 196 27.98 16.31 2.46
CA ASN A 196 29.19 15.49 2.45
C ASN A 196 29.46 14.82 3.82
N LYS A 197 28.40 14.49 4.56
CA LYS A 197 28.46 13.94 5.92
C LYS A 197 27.22 13.12 6.21
N ILE A 198 27.39 11.99 6.88
CA ILE A 198 26.29 11.16 7.40
C ILE A 198 26.22 11.32 8.91
N VAL A 199 25.01 11.55 9.45
CA VAL A 199 24.76 11.61 10.90
C VAL A 199 23.72 10.57 11.25
N LEU A 200 24.08 9.62 12.12
CA LEU A 200 23.14 8.66 12.68
C LEU A 200 22.62 9.19 14.01
N ASN A 201 21.31 9.46 14.09
CA ASN A 201 20.64 9.87 15.33
C ASN A 201 20.35 8.69 16.28
N SER A 202 21.06 7.57 16.10
CA SER A 202 20.90 6.35 16.87
C SER A 202 22.27 5.75 17.20
N ASN A 203 22.29 4.68 17.99
CA ASN A 203 23.52 3.97 18.33
C ASN A 203 24.11 3.12 17.19
N GLY A 204 23.49 3.11 16.00
CA GLY A 204 23.96 2.37 14.81
C GLY A 204 23.81 0.85 14.89
N LYS A 205 23.21 0.29 15.95
CA LYS A 205 23.07 -1.17 16.15
C LYS A 205 21.75 -1.74 15.61
N ALA A 206 20.86 -0.88 15.12
CA ALA A 206 19.55 -1.29 14.63
C ALA A 206 19.68 -2.18 13.39
N LYS A 207 19.15 -3.41 13.47
CA LYS A 207 18.97 -4.29 12.32
C LYS A 207 17.58 -4.09 11.74
N ARG A 208 17.50 -4.01 10.41
CA ARG A 208 16.26 -3.89 9.65
C ARG A 208 16.37 -4.77 8.42
N ASP A 209 15.27 -5.42 8.09
CA ASP A 209 15.11 -6.10 6.82
C ASP A 209 14.59 -5.09 5.80
N PHE A 210 15.33 -4.91 4.70
CA PHE A 210 15.05 -3.91 3.68
C PHE A 210 14.70 -4.61 2.36
N ILE A 211 13.62 -4.16 1.72
CA ILE A 211 13.18 -4.69 0.43
C ILE A 211 13.09 -3.56 -0.61
N TYR A 212 13.62 -3.78 -1.80
CA TYR A 212 13.56 -2.76 -2.84
C TYR A 212 12.14 -2.62 -3.38
N MET A 213 11.63 -1.38 -3.49
CA MET A 213 10.26 -1.12 -3.98
C MET A 213 10.02 -1.64 -5.41
N GLY A 214 11.06 -1.72 -6.25
CA GLY A 214 10.95 -2.34 -7.57
C GLY A 214 10.74 -3.85 -7.50
N ASP A 215 11.35 -4.54 -6.53
CA ASP A 215 11.12 -5.97 -6.31
C ASP A 215 9.69 -6.21 -5.81
N VAL A 216 9.17 -5.32 -4.95
CA VAL A 216 7.77 -5.36 -4.52
C VAL A 216 6.83 -5.20 -5.72
N ALA A 217 7.09 -4.25 -6.61
CA ALA A 217 6.29 -4.06 -7.83
C ALA A 217 6.32 -5.28 -8.76
N ASN A 218 7.48 -5.91 -8.90
CA ASN A 218 7.63 -7.17 -9.66
C ASN A 218 6.85 -8.33 -9.01
N ILE A 219 6.89 -8.46 -7.68
CA ILE A 219 6.10 -9.47 -6.95
C ILE A 219 4.60 -9.23 -7.14
N VAL A 220 4.14 -7.97 -7.07
CA VAL A 220 2.73 -7.65 -7.34
C VAL A 220 2.32 -8.12 -8.73
N ASP A 221 3.08 -7.80 -9.79
CA ASP A 221 2.78 -8.27 -11.15
C ASP A 221 2.70 -9.81 -11.23
N LYS A 222 3.59 -10.53 -10.55
CA LYS A 222 3.52 -12.00 -10.46
C LYS A 222 2.24 -12.47 -9.77
N LEU A 223 1.85 -11.84 -8.66
CA LEU A 223 0.61 -12.17 -7.94
C LEU A 223 -0.65 -11.90 -8.77
N LEU A 224 -0.64 -10.93 -9.69
CA LEU A 224 -1.74 -10.67 -10.63
C LEU A 224 -1.84 -11.73 -11.75
N LYS A 225 -0.84 -12.61 -11.88
CA LYS A 225 -0.77 -13.70 -12.88
C LYS A 225 -1.08 -15.07 -12.29
N VAL A 226 -0.92 -15.25 -10.98
CA VAL A 226 -1.21 -16.49 -10.27
C VAL A 226 -2.68 -16.53 -9.86
N GLU A 227 -3.28 -17.71 -9.90
CA GLU A 227 -4.62 -17.90 -9.36
C GLU A 227 -4.56 -17.94 -7.83
N THR A 228 -5.30 -17.06 -7.18
CA THR A 228 -5.37 -16.98 -5.72
C THR A 228 -6.18 -18.15 -5.16
N THR A 229 -5.55 -18.90 -4.26
CA THR A 229 -6.16 -19.97 -3.46
C THR A 229 -6.26 -19.44 -2.03
N ASN A 230 -7.44 -18.92 -1.66
CA ASN A 230 -7.69 -18.57 -0.25
C ASN A 230 -7.56 -19.80 0.64
#